data_AF-A0A6I6DR75-F1
#
_entry.id   AF-A0A6I6DR75-F1
#
_cell.length_a   1.000
_cell.length_b   1.000
_cell.length_c   1.000
_cell.angle_alpha   90.00
_cell.angle_beta   90.00
_cell.angle_gamma   90.00
#
_symmetry.space_group_name_H-M   'P 1'
#
loop_
_entity.id
_entity.type
_entity.pdbx_description
1 polymer ?
#
loop_
_entity_poly.entity_id
_entity_poly.type
_entity_poly.pdbx_seq_one_letter_code
_entity_poly.pdbx_strand_id
1 'polypeptide(L)'
;MPSTRLSPGPKLRYLVERARRIDVGSVIERAKEVHEQHGKAVPLVVADMLWSAARRDVAFQDYVDYDFAILSPEERATFMTHPVSAQLAARYAHPDHRLVFENKIEFNKRFDRFLRREWLVVEAGNADAVRAFVEKHGTIVAKVPVSHMGLGVHRYHAAEIDDWSAFHRGLLERDEVLLEQLIVQHADLAAVCPGTVNTTRITAFNDKKDVHILAIAQKFGRGAVSDQMSFGGFYTMLDDNGRAIGAGYDSHGHVHEKHPDTGFPIADFQLPFMAEVRAFIDEVARVVPEVQYVGWDVVVSPDGPVLVEGNWGAGVYENKPSVTGIRTGHKPRYRSAIGF
;
A
#
# COMPACT_ATOMS: atom_id res chain seq x y z
N MET A 1 1.14 2.49 -34.88
CA MET A 1 0.44 3.80 -34.78
C MET A 1 -0.60 3.84 -35.89
N PRO A 2 -1.86 4.17 -35.59
CA PRO A 2 -2.19 5.48 -35.06
C PRO A 2 -2.83 5.46 -33.67
N SER A 3 -2.32 6.35 -32.82
CA SER A 3 -3.04 7.22 -31.90
C SER A 3 -4.52 6.91 -31.64
N THR A 4 -4.85 6.61 -30.40
CA THR A 4 -5.99 7.25 -29.73
C THR A 4 -5.61 7.61 -28.30
N ARG A 5 -5.17 8.86 -28.14
CA ARG A 5 -5.44 9.60 -26.90
C ARG A 5 -6.90 9.34 -26.53
N LEU A 6 -7.16 9.03 -25.25
CA LEU A 6 -8.52 8.97 -24.68
C LEU A 6 -9.41 10.04 -25.32
N SER A 7 -10.56 9.64 -25.87
CA SER A 7 -11.43 10.55 -26.62
C SER A 7 -11.80 11.77 -25.76
N PRO A 8 -11.95 12.98 -26.34
CA PRO A 8 -12.13 14.21 -25.56
C PRO A 8 -13.39 14.22 -24.69
N GLY A 9 -14.45 13.51 -25.10
CA GLY A 9 -15.77 13.51 -24.44
C GLY A 9 -15.77 12.92 -23.02
N PRO A 10 -15.31 11.66 -22.82
CA PRO A 10 -15.21 11.04 -21.49
C PRO A 10 -14.28 11.79 -20.55
N LYS A 11 -13.14 12.31 -21.04
CA LYS A 11 -12.22 13.15 -20.25
C LYS A 11 -12.87 14.47 -19.84
N LEU A 12 -13.58 15.14 -20.74
CA LEU A 12 -14.26 16.40 -20.44
C LEU A 12 -15.40 16.21 -19.44
N ARG A 13 -16.21 15.15 -19.59
CA ARG A 13 -17.27 14.81 -18.63
C ARG A 13 -16.71 14.47 -17.24
N TYR A 14 -15.63 13.68 -17.21
CA TYR A 14 -14.91 13.36 -15.97
C TYR A 14 -14.31 14.60 -15.30
N LEU A 15 -13.70 15.52 -16.07
CA LEU A 15 -13.16 16.78 -15.56
C LEU A 15 -14.26 17.71 -15.04
N VAL A 16 -15.43 17.78 -15.70
CA VAL A 16 -16.58 18.59 -15.25
C VAL A 16 -17.22 18.01 -13.99
N GLU A 17 -17.37 16.69 -13.89
CA GLU A 17 -17.86 16.03 -12.66
C GLU A 17 -16.87 16.18 -11.50
N ARG A 18 -15.56 16.10 -11.75
CA ARG A 18 -14.54 16.41 -10.75
C ARG A 18 -14.56 17.87 -10.33
N ALA A 19 -14.67 18.81 -11.28
CA ALA A 19 -14.71 20.24 -11.00
C ALA A 19 -15.86 20.62 -10.04
N ARG A 20 -17.03 19.97 -10.18
CA ARG A 20 -18.18 20.14 -9.28
C ARG A 20 -17.97 19.56 -7.87
N ARG A 21 -16.94 18.74 -7.68
CA ARG A 21 -16.57 18.10 -6.40
C ARG A 21 -15.23 18.61 -5.85
N ILE A 22 -14.63 19.64 -6.46
CA ILE A 22 -13.41 20.24 -5.93
C ILE A 22 -13.80 20.99 -4.64
N ASP A 23 -13.38 20.43 -3.52
CA ASP A 23 -13.40 21.14 -2.25
C ASP A 23 -12.30 22.21 -2.27
N VAL A 24 -12.70 23.44 -2.55
CA VAL A 24 -11.80 24.60 -2.64
C VAL A 24 -11.06 24.82 -1.32
N GLY A 25 -11.70 24.57 -0.17
CA GLY A 25 -11.04 24.66 1.13
C GLY A 25 -9.90 23.67 1.24
N SER A 26 -10.15 22.41 0.87
CA SER A 26 -9.15 21.34 0.86
C SER A 26 -7.97 21.60 -0.09
N VAL A 27 -8.20 22.31 -1.21
CA VAL A 27 -7.11 22.73 -2.12
C VAL A 27 -6.27 23.85 -1.52
N ILE A 28 -6.90 24.83 -0.86
CA ILE A 28 -6.19 25.93 -0.19
C ILE A 28 -5.34 25.42 0.97
N GLU A 29 -5.86 24.49 1.79
CA GLU A 29 -5.09 23.90 2.89
C GLU A 29 -3.83 23.18 2.38
N ARG A 30 -3.95 22.37 1.32
CA ARG A 30 -2.77 21.76 0.67
C ARG A 30 -1.79 22.79 0.11
N ALA A 31 -2.28 23.90 -0.43
CA ALA A 31 -1.40 24.96 -0.92
C ALA A 31 -0.64 25.66 0.22
N LYS A 32 -1.26 25.80 1.41
CA LYS A 32 -0.59 26.31 2.61
C LYS A 32 0.46 25.33 3.11
N GLU A 33 0.17 24.04 3.11
CA GLU A 33 1.16 23.01 3.46
C GLU A 33 2.40 23.09 2.55
N VAL A 34 2.20 23.22 1.23
CA VAL A 34 3.31 23.42 0.27
C VAL A 34 4.05 24.73 0.53
N HIS A 35 3.34 25.79 0.95
CA HIS A 35 3.98 27.05 1.34
C HIS A 35 4.88 26.87 2.56
N GLU A 36 4.41 26.17 3.58
CA GLU A 36 5.18 25.88 4.80
C GLU A 36 6.40 25.01 4.48
N GLN A 37 6.26 23.99 3.62
CA GLN A 37 7.35 23.10 3.25
C GLN A 37 8.39 23.75 2.33
N HIS A 38 7.96 24.56 1.36
CA HIS A 38 8.80 24.98 0.22
C HIS A 38 8.87 26.50 -0.02
N GLY A 39 8.22 27.31 0.82
CA GLY A 39 8.20 28.77 0.72
C GLY A 39 7.47 29.33 -0.51
N LYS A 40 6.66 28.51 -1.21
CA LYS A 40 5.98 28.91 -2.44
C LYS A 40 4.73 29.74 -2.15
N ALA A 41 4.45 30.77 -2.95
CA ALA A 41 3.27 31.61 -2.74
C ALA A 41 1.97 30.80 -2.95
N VAL A 42 1.09 30.78 -1.94
CA VAL A 42 -0.16 30.00 -1.94
C VAL A 42 -0.99 30.17 -3.22
N PRO A 43 -1.25 31.38 -3.76
CA PRO A 43 -2.04 31.53 -4.99
C PRO A 43 -1.39 30.87 -6.22
N LEU A 44 -0.05 30.89 -6.31
CA LEU A 44 0.67 30.25 -7.41
C LEU A 44 0.60 28.72 -7.29
N VAL A 45 0.71 28.19 -6.07
CA VAL A 45 0.56 26.75 -5.82
C VAL A 45 -0.85 26.27 -6.15
N VAL A 46 -1.89 27.02 -5.76
CA VAL A 46 -3.28 26.69 -6.14
C VAL A 46 -3.43 26.63 -7.66
N ALA A 47 -2.92 27.62 -8.39
CA ALA A 47 -2.98 27.64 -9.85
C ALA A 47 -2.24 26.45 -10.49
N ASP A 48 -1.04 26.12 -9.99
CA ASP A 48 -0.24 25.00 -10.51
C ASP A 48 -0.86 23.63 -10.19
N MET A 49 -1.43 23.45 -8.99
CA MET A 49 -2.17 22.25 -8.63
C MET A 49 -3.38 22.03 -9.54
N LEU A 50 -4.20 23.06 -9.77
CA LEU A 50 -5.36 22.98 -10.67
C LEU A 50 -4.93 22.68 -12.11
N TRP A 51 -3.86 23.31 -12.59
CA TRP A 51 -3.32 23.06 -13.92
C TRP A 51 -2.78 21.62 -14.05
N SER A 52 -2.01 21.16 -13.06
CA SER A 52 -1.43 19.82 -13.00
C SER A 52 -2.52 18.74 -12.96
N ALA A 53 -3.57 18.95 -12.16
CA ALA A 53 -4.73 18.05 -12.11
C ALA A 53 -5.49 18.00 -13.45
N ALA A 54 -5.71 19.15 -14.10
CA ALA A 54 -6.48 19.21 -15.34
C ALA A 54 -5.70 18.73 -16.58
N ARG A 55 -4.37 18.88 -16.61
CA ARG A 55 -3.56 18.66 -17.82
C ARG A 55 -2.57 17.51 -17.71
N ARG A 56 -2.21 17.07 -16.50
CA ARG A 56 -1.09 16.13 -16.26
C ARG A 56 -1.46 14.91 -15.41
N ASP A 57 -2.74 14.73 -15.08
CA ASP A 57 -3.23 13.59 -14.29
C ASP A 57 -2.55 13.49 -12.92
N VAL A 58 -2.37 14.62 -12.23
CA VAL A 58 -1.76 14.72 -10.89
C VAL A 58 -2.85 14.96 -9.86
N ALA A 59 -3.01 14.10 -8.85
CA ALA A 59 -3.92 14.41 -7.74
C ALA A 59 -3.33 15.53 -6.86
N PHE A 60 -4.18 16.28 -6.16
CA PHE A 60 -3.68 17.34 -5.27
C PHE A 60 -2.78 16.77 -4.16
N GLN A 61 -3.08 15.57 -3.66
CA GLN A 61 -2.22 14.91 -2.67
C GLN A 61 -0.88 14.48 -3.28
N ASP A 62 -0.86 13.91 -4.49
CA ASP A 62 0.40 13.57 -5.19
C ASP A 62 1.32 14.79 -5.34
N TYR A 63 0.72 15.96 -5.61
CA TYR A 63 1.47 17.20 -5.78
C TYR A 63 2.20 17.60 -4.49
N VAL A 64 1.55 17.40 -3.34
CA VAL A 64 2.10 17.69 -2.01
C VAL A 64 3.12 16.61 -1.62
N ASP A 65 2.70 15.35 -1.64
CA ASP A 65 3.49 14.21 -1.16
C ASP A 65 4.83 14.08 -1.88
N TYR A 66 4.84 14.31 -3.21
CA TYR A 66 6.03 14.13 -4.06
C TYR A 66 6.72 15.46 -4.43
N ASP A 67 6.47 16.52 -3.65
CA ASP A 67 7.09 17.84 -3.77
C ASP A 67 7.06 18.44 -5.20
N PHE A 68 5.94 18.31 -5.91
CA PHE A 68 5.86 18.82 -7.29
C PHE A 68 6.22 20.30 -7.37
N ALA A 69 5.93 21.07 -6.32
CA ALA A 69 6.21 22.51 -6.23
C ALA A 69 7.69 22.90 -6.42
N ILE A 70 8.64 21.99 -6.19
CA ILE A 70 10.08 22.25 -6.36
C ILE A 70 10.69 21.55 -7.58
N LEU A 71 9.90 20.78 -8.35
CA LEU A 71 10.35 20.01 -9.51
C LEU A 71 10.17 20.77 -10.83
N SER A 72 11.08 20.53 -11.77
CA SER A 72 10.95 20.97 -13.17
C SER A 72 9.85 20.20 -13.92
N PRO A 73 9.35 20.71 -15.06
CA PRO A 73 8.40 19.97 -15.89
C PRO A 73 8.90 18.58 -16.33
N GLU A 74 10.19 18.44 -16.61
CA GLU A 74 10.84 17.19 -17.02
C GLU A 74 10.90 16.21 -15.85
N GLU A 75 11.29 16.68 -14.67
CA GLU A 75 11.32 15.91 -13.43
C GLU A 75 9.92 15.42 -13.06
N ARG A 76 8.91 16.31 -13.04
CA ARG A 76 7.50 15.95 -12.78
C ARG A 76 6.97 14.88 -13.73
N ALA A 77 7.42 14.87 -14.99
CA ALA A 77 6.99 13.89 -15.98
C ALA A 77 7.45 12.45 -15.67
N THR A 78 8.40 12.28 -14.75
CA THR A 78 8.94 10.98 -14.30
C THR A 78 8.19 10.38 -13.10
N PHE A 79 7.30 11.11 -12.44
CA PHE A 79 6.58 10.60 -11.27
C PHE A 79 5.32 9.83 -11.67
N MET A 80 5.12 8.68 -11.04
CA MET A 80 3.83 8.01 -11.01
C MET A 80 2.87 8.79 -10.11
N THR A 81 1.59 8.78 -10.50
CA THR A 81 0.54 9.53 -9.79
C THR A 81 -0.67 8.62 -9.61
N HIS A 82 -1.44 8.85 -8.56
CA HIS A 82 -2.62 8.04 -8.27
C HIS A 82 -3.60 7.98 -9.45
N PRO A 83 -3.90 9.07 -10.19
CA PRO A 83 -4.76 8.99 -11.36
C PRO A 83 -4.21 8.12 -12.50
N VAL A 84 -2.89 8.09 -12.71
CA VAL A 84 -2.26 7.22 -13.72
C VAL A 84 -2.29 5.77 -13.25
N SER A 85 -1.94 5.50 -12.00
CA SER A 85 -2.00 4.15 -11.40
C SER A 85 -3.44 3.58 -11.44
N ALA A 86 -4.45 4.39 -11.15
CA ALA A 86 -5.85 3.98 -11.23
C ALA A 86 -6.29 3.64 -12.66
N GLN A 87 -5.82 4.38 -13.68
CA GLN A 87 -6.08 4.06 -15.08
C GLN A 87 -5.44 2.73 -15.49
N LEU A 88 -4.21 2.47 -15.01
CA LEU A 88 -3.54 1.18 -15.23
C LEU A 88 -4.29 0.04 -14.54
N ALA A 89 -4.64 0.18 -13.26
CA ALA A 89 -5.44 -0.81 -12.53
C ALA A 89 -6.76 -1.12 -13.25
N ALA A 90 -7.51 -0.09 -13.67
CA ALA A 90 -8.76 -0.29 -14.38
C ALA A 90 -8.59 -1.02 -15.73
N ARG A 91 -7.46 -0.80 -16.42
CA ARG A 91 -7.14 -1.43 -17.70
C ARG A 91 -6.66 -2.87 -17.56
N TYR A 92 -5.89 -3.16 -16.50
CA TYR A 92 -5.14 -4.41 -16.35
C TYR A 92 -5.66 -5.33 -15.23
N ALA A 93 -6.74 -4.95 -14.55
CA ALA A 93 -7.47 -5.81 -13.63
C ALA A 93 -8.83 -6.19 -14.21
N HIS A 94 -8.96 -7.39 -14.76
CA HIS A 94 -10.22 -7.89 -15.29
C HIS A 94 -11.30 -7.90 -14.19
N PRO A 95 -12.48 -7.28 -14.39
CA PRO A 95 -13.49 -7.11 -13.35
C PRO A 95 -13.88 -8.40 -12.62
N ASP A 96 -14.09 -9.48 -13.36
CA ASP A 96 -14.52 -10.78 -12.81
C ASP A 96 -13.52 -11.40 -11.82
N HIS A 97 -12.27 -10.94 -11.82
CA HIS A 97 -11.21 -11.46 -10.96
C HIS A 97 -10.83 -10.51 -9.83
N ARG A 98 -11.43 -9.31 -9.74
CA ARG A 98 -11.12 -8.33 -8.68
C ARG A 98 -11.58 -8.80 -7.30
N LEU A 99 -12.68 -9.56 -7.24
CA LEU A 99 -13.22 -10.08 -5.98
C LEU A 99 -12.19 -10.91 -5.19
N VAL A 100 -11.32 -11.64 -5.90
CA VAL A 100 -10.22 -12.41 -5.30
C VAL A 100 -9.29 -11.52 -4.47
N PHE A 101 -9.12 -10.26 -4.86
CA PHE A 101 -8.26 -9.29 -4.18
C PHE A 101 -9.02 -8.39 -3.21
N GLU A 102 -10.34 -8.25 -3.38
CA GLU A 102 -11.20 -7.42 -2.52
C GLU A 102 -11.69 -8.17 -1.27
N ASN A 103 -11.94 -9.47 -1.38
CA ASN A 103 -12.39 -10.31 -0.29
C ASN A 103 -11.21 -11.12 0.27
N LYS A 104 -10.84 -10.85 1.52
CA LYS A 104 -9.69 -11.48 2.18
C LYS A 104 -9.81 -13.00 2.35
N ILE A 105 -11.03 -13.55 2.44
CA ILE A 105 -11.24 -15.00 2.51
C ILE A 105 -10.97 -15.64 1.14
N GLU A 106 -11.48 -15.04 0.06
CA GLU A 106 -11.22 -15.52 -1.31
C GLU A 106 -9.75 -15.35 -1.68
N PHE A 107 -9.12 -14.26 -1.24
CA PHE A 107 -7.68 -14.07 -1.33
C PHE A 107 -6.94 -15.21 -0.63
N ASN A 108 -7.28 -15.50 0.62
CA ASN A 108 -6.60 -16.55 1.37
C ASN A 108 -6.76 -17.92 0.73
N LYS A 109 -7.97 -18.29 0.28
CA LYS A 109 -8.20 -19.53 -0.48
C LYS A 109 -7.32 -19.61 -1.72
N ARG A 110 -7.21 -18.51 -2.47
CA ARG A 110 -6.48 -18.49 -3.74
C ARG A 110 -4.96 -18.53 -3.55
N PHE A 111 -4.46 -17.90 -2.49
CA PHE A 111 -3.04 -17.69 -2.23
C PHE A 111 -2.50 -18.48 -1.03
N ASP A 112 -3.26 -19.43 -0.49
CA ASP A 112 -2.99 -20.17 0.77
C ASP A 112 -1.53 -20.61 0.92
N ARG A 113 -0.97 -21.25 -0.13
CA ARG A 113 0.43 -21.72 -0.15
C ARG A 113 1.49 -20.64 0.10
N PHE A 114 1.16 -19.37 -0.15
CA PHE A 114 2.05 -18.22 0.00
C PHE A 114 1.86 -17.49 1.33
N LEU A 115 0.75 -17.74 2.04
CA LEU A 115 0.46 -17.09 3.31
C LEU A 115 1.33 -17.61 4.45
N ARG A 116 1.66 -18.91 4.38
CA ARG A 116 2.44 -19.68 5.38
C ARG A 116 1.99 -19.43 6.83
N ARG A 117 0.68 -19.30 7.03
CA ARG A 117 0.04 -19.12 8.33
C ARG A 117 -1.31 -19.83 8.32
N GLU A 118 -1.75 -20.29 9.48
CA GLU A 118 -3.09 -20.85 9.62
C GLU A 118 -4.14 -19.73 9.64
N TRP A 119 -5.33 -20.02 9.12
CA TRP A 119 -6.47 -19.12 9.14
C TRP A 119 -7.78 -19.90 9.28
N LEU A 120 -8.80 -19.26 9.85
CA LEU A 120 -10.10 -19.85 10.14
C LEU A 120 -11.21 -18.86 9.78
N VAL A 121 -12.27 -19.34 9.13
CA VAL A 121 -13.50 -18.55 8.94
C VAL A 121 -14.43 -18.77 10.12
N VAL A 122 -14.92 -17.69 10.72
CA VAL A 122 -15.90 -17.74 11.81
C VAL A 122 -17.29 -17.94 11.23
N GLU A 123 -18.00 -18.94 11.74
CA GLU A 123 -19.35 -19.30 11.31
C GLU A 123 -20.24 -19.48 12.55
N ALA A 124 -21.56 -19.34 12.41
CA ALA A 124 -22.49 -19.44 13.54
C ALA A 124 -22.36 -20.75 14.35
N GLY A 125 -21.92 -21.84 13.72
CA GLY A 125 -21.84 -23.17 14.32
C GLY A 125 -20.46 -23.62 14.79
N ASN A 126 -19.41 -22.79 14.72
CA ASN A 126 -18.02 -23.24 14.90
C ASN A 126 -17.28 -22.64 16.12
N ALA A 127 -18.02 -22.28 17.18
CA ALA A 127 -17.44 -21.67 18.39
C ALA A 127 -16.28 -22.49 19.00
N ASP A 128 -16.40 -23.82 19.05
CA ASP A 128 -15.34 -24.69 19.57
C ASP A 128 -14.07 -24.66 18.71
N ALA A 129 -14.23 -24.57 17.38
CA ALA A 129 -13.10 -24.45 16.46
C ALA A 129 -12.41 -23.09 16.59
N VAL A 130 -13.19 -22.02 16.77
CA VAL A 130 -12.64 -20.67 17.05
C VAL A 130 -11.85 -20.68 18.34
N ARG A 131 -12.42 -21.24 19.42
CA ARG A 131 -11.71 -21.37 20.69
C ARG A 131 -10.38 -22.12 20.52
N ALA A 132 -10.42 -23.32 19.93
CA ALA A 132 -9.23 -24.14 19.74
C ALA A 132 -8.15 -23.42 18.91
N PHE A 133 -8.55 -22.69 17.87
CA PHE A 133 -7.64 -21.90 17.04
C PHE A 133 -6.97 -20.77 17.82
N VAL A 134 -7.76 -20.00 18.58
CA VAL A 134 -7.25 -18.85 19.35
C VAL A 134 -6.38 -19.32 20.51
N GLU A 135 -6.75 -20.38 21.24
CA GLU A 135 -5.94 -20.99 22.29
C GLU A 135 -4.61 -21.53 21.74
N LYS A 136 -4.63 -22.20 20.57
CA LYS A 136 -3.42 -22.75 19.93
C LYS A 136 -2.39 -21.67 19.59
N HIS A 137 -2.84 -20.53 19.05
CA HIS A 137 -1.93 -19.48 18.59
C HIS A 137 -1.63 -18.42 19.66
N GLY A 138 -2.45 -18.31 20.71
CA GLY A 138 -2.30 -17.36 21.81
C GLY A 138 -2.60 -15.91 21.42
N THR A 139 -2.14 -15.44 20.26
CA THR A 139 -2.49 -14.14 19.67
C THR A 139 -2.90 -14.32 18.22
N ILE A 140 -4.01 -13.71 17.84
CA ILE A 140 -4.59 -13.79 16.50
C ILE A 140 -4.95 -12.41 15.97
N VAL A 141 -5.07 -12.31 14.65
CA VAL A 141 -5.62 -11.15 13.97
C VAL A 141 -6.99 -11.52 13.39
N ALA A 142 -8.03 -10.79 13.77
CA ALA A 142 -9.37 -10.92 13.20
C ALA A 142 -9.60 -9.81 12.16
N LYS A 143 -10.25 -10.15 11.05
CA LYS A 143 -10.45 -9.25 9.91
C LYS A 143 -11.88 -9.31 9.39
N VAL A 144 -12.41 -8.15 9.04
CA VAL A 144 -13.57 -8.01 8.17
C VAL A 144 -13.15 -8.36 6.72
N PRO A 145 -13.81 -9.31 6.02
CA PRO A 145 -13.35 -9.79 4.72
C PRO A 145 -13.23 -8.71 3.65
N VAL A 146 -14.18 -7.77 3.62
CA VAL A 146 -14.19 -6.65 2.67
C VAL A 146 -14.08 -5.36 3.46
N SER A 147 -12.88 -4.81 3.51
CA SER A 147 -12.57 -3.57 4.23
C SER A 147 -11.37 -2.86 3.61
N HIS A 148 -11.27 -1.55 3.83
CA HIS A 148 -10.22 -0.69 3.28
C HIS A 148 -9.37 -0.06 4.40
N MET A 149 -8.11 0.25 4.10
CA MET A 149 -7.20 1.03 4.95
C MET A 149 -6.92 0.46 6.36
N GLY A 150 -6.98 -0.87 6.51
CA GLY A 150 -6.79 -1.53 7.80
C GLY A 150 -7.96 -1.36 8.77
N LEU A 151 -9.07 -0.75 8.35
CA LEU A 151 -10.30 -0.72 9.12
C LEU A 151 -10.87 -2.15 9.22
N GLY A 152 -11.34 -2.53 10.41
CA GLY A 152 -11.82 -3.89 10.66
C GLY A 152 -10.71 -4.92 10.77
N VAL A 153 -9.52 -4.54 11.23
CA VAL A 153 -8.43 -5.46 11.60
C VAL A 153 -8.16 -5.30 13.09
N HIS A 154 -8.33 -6.36 13.86
CA HIS A 154 -8.24 -6.34 15.32
C HIS A 154 -7.29 -7.44 15.80
N ARG A 155 -6.54 -7.18 16.87
CA ARG A 155 -5.68 -8.17 17.53
C ARG A 155 -6.37 -8.65 18.80
N TYR A 156 -6.41 -9.95 18.99
CA TYR A 156 -6.95 -10.56 20.20
C TYR A 156 -5.92 -11.48 20.84
N HIS A 157 -5.92 -11.49 22.17
CA HIS A 157 -5.08 -12.36 22.99
C HIS A 157 -5.97 -13.40 23.69
N ALA A 158 -5.64 -14.68 23.55
CA ALA A 158 -6.38 -15.78 24.17
C ALA A 158 -6.49 -15.63 25.69
N ALA A 159 -5.45 -15.08 26.32
CA ALA A 159 -5.39 -14.83 27.76
C ALA A 159 -6.36 -13.74 28.25
N GLU A 160 -6.95 -12.95 27.35
CA GLU A 160 -7.91 -11.88 27.67
C GLU A 160 -9.36 -12.32 27.42
N ILE A 161 -9.59 -13.57 27.03
CA ILE A 161 -10.92 -14.11 26.68
C ILE A 161 -11.41 -15.02 27.80
N ASP A 162 -12.35 -14.52 28.60
CA ASP A 162 -12.98 -15.30 29.68
C ASP A 162 -14.25 -16.06 29.22
N ASP A 163 -15.05 -15.46 28.35
CA ASP A 163 -16.28 -16.05 27.79
C ASP A 163 -16.14 -16.29 26.29
N TRP A 164 -15.78 -17.52 25.92
CA TRP A 164 -15.62 -17.95 24.54
C TRP A 164 -16.89 -17.87 23.70
N SER A 165 -18.06 -18.06 24.32
CA SER A 165 -19.34 -17.96 23.61
C SER A 165 -19.68 -16.50 23.31
N ALA A 166 -19.43 -15.59 24.25
CA ALA A 166 -19.58 -14.15 24.00
C ALA A 166 -18.56 -13.63 22.99
N PHE A 167 -17.30 -14.09 23.06
CA PHE A 167 -16.26 -13.74 22.09
C PHE A 167 -16.65 -14.15 20.67
N HIS A 168 -17.07 -15.41 20.47
CA HIS A 168 -17.53 -15.92 19.17
C HIS A 168 -18.72 -15.13 18.61
N ARG A 169 -19.75 -14.88 19.43
CA ARG A 169 -20.89 -14.02 19.02
C ARG A 169 -20.43 -12.61 18.64
N GLY A 170 -19.54 -12.01 19.42
CA GLY A 170 -19.02 -10.69 19.16
C GLY A 170 -18.24 -10.60 17.83
N LEU A 171 -17.47 -11.63 17.47
CA LEU A 171 -16.80 -11.69 16.16
C LEU A 171 -17.82 -11.64 15.02
N LEU A 172 -18.91 -12.41 15.12
CA LEU A 172 -19.99 -12.43 14.13
C LEU A 172 -20.73 -11.08 14.06
N GLU A 173 -21.03 -10.47 15.20
CA GLU A 173 -21.72 -9.17 15.28
C GLU A 173 -20.91 -8.03 14.65
N ARG A 174 -19.58 -8.10 14.73
CA ARG A 174 -18.65 -7.12 14.12
C ARG A 174 -18.20 -7.48 12.71
N ASP A 175 -18.69 -8.59 12.16
CA ASP A 175 -18.26 -9.16 10.86
C ASP A 175 -16.74 -9.48 10.80
N GLU A 176 -16.11 -9.71 11.94
CA GLU A 176 -14.69 -10.08 12.09
C GLU A 176 -14.51 -11.58 11.81
N VAL A 177 -14.94 -12.03 10.63
CA VAL A 177 -15.13 -13.45 10.34
C VAL A 177 -13.91 -14.16 9.74
N LEU A 178 -12.79 -13.46 9.54
CA LEU A 178 -11.52 -14.09 9.16
C LEU A 178 -10.52 -13.98 10.31
N LEU A 179 -10.16 -15.11 10.91
CA LEU A 179 -9.10 -15.19 11.91
C LEU A 179 -7.81 -15.69 11.24
N GLU A 180 -6.70 -15.06 11.57
CA GLU A 180 -5.38 -15.43 11.07
C GLU A 180 -4.38 -15.56 12.22
N GLN A 181 -3.51 -16.55 12.13
CA GLN A 181 -2.32 -16.64 12.96
C GLN A 181 -1.45 -15.39 12.76
N LEU A 182 -0.92 -14.85 13.86
CA LEU A 182 -0.01 -13.70 13.80
C LEU A 182 1.25 -14.05 13.00
N ILE A 183 1.60 -13.19 12.04
CA ILE A 183 2.82 -13.34 11.24
C ILE A 183 4.03 -13.03 12.12
N VAL A 184 5.01 -13.94 12.11
CA VAL A 184 6.33 -13.70 12.70
C VAL A 184 7.24 -13.12 11.61
N GLN A 185 7.65 -11.86 11.77
CA GLN A 185 8.57 -11.19 10.86
C GLN A 185 10.03 -11.44 11.24
N HIS A 186 10.93 -11.29 10.27
CA HIS A 186 12.37 -11.41 10.43
C HIS A 186 12.91 -10.42 11.48
N ALA A 187 14.02 -10.78 12.14
CA ALA A 187 14.63 -9.99 13.20
C ALA A 187 14.96 -8.55 12.76
N ASP A 188 15.42 -8.35 11.53
CA ASP A 188 15.73 -7.03 10.98
C ASP A 188 14.50 -6.11 10.87
N LEU A 189 13.32 -6.65 10.52
CA LEU A 189 12.07 -5.91 10.52
C LEU A 189 11.62 -5.60 11.96
N ALA A 190 11.74 -6.60 12.85
CA ALA A 190 11.40 -6.44 14.26
C ALA A 190 12.30 -5.43 14.99
N ALA A 191 13.56 -5.27 14.56
CA ALA A 191 14.47 -4.26 15.10
C ALA A 191 13.99 -2.83 14.82
N VAL A 192 13.26 -2.60 13.73
CA VAL A 192 12.66 -1.29 13.44
C VAL A 192 11.38 -1.09 14.24
N CYS A 193 10.45 -2.04 14.20
CA CYS A 193 9.21 -1.98 14.98
C CYS A 193 8.68 -3.39 15.31
N PRO A 194 8.86 -3.90 16.54
CA PRO A 194 8.45 -5.25 16.90
C PRO A 194 6.94 -5.40 17.16
N GLY A 195 6.25 -4.31 17.52
CA GLY A 195 4.82 -4.34 17.89
C GLY A 195 3.85 -4.39 16.71
N THR A 196 4.35 -4.19 15.49
CA THR A 196 3.58 -4.19 14.25
C THR A 196 4.25 -5.09 13.22
N VAL A 197 3.46 -5.79 12.42
CA VAL A 197 3.96 -6.50 11.23
C VAL A 197 4.23 -5.46 10.15
N ASN A 198 5.50 -5.29 9.78
CA ASN A 198 5.97 -4.26 8.84
C ASN A 198 6.02 -4.85 7.42
N THR A 199 5.14 -4.38 6.53
CA THR A 199 5.03 -4.91 5.16
C THR A 199 5.92 -4.16 4.19
N THR A 200 6.50 -4.89 3.25
CA THR A 200 7.09 -4.35 2.03
C THR A 200 6.00 -4.30 0.95
N ARG A 201 5.66 -3.09 0.49
CA ARG A 201 4.81 -2.89 -0.67
C ARG A 201 5.65 -3.04 -1.94
N ILE A 202 5.27 -3.99 -2.79
CA ILE A 202 5.91 -4.23 -4.09
C ILE A 202 4.87 -4.07 -5.18
N THR A 203 4.99 -3.02 -5.98
CA THR A 203 4.15 -2.85 -7.17
C THR A 203 4.76 -3.64 -8.32
N ALA A 204 3.99 -4.56 -8.90
CA ALA A 204 4.46 -5.41 -9.99
C ALA A 204 3.47 -5.43 -11.16
N PHE A 205 4.00 -5.69 -12.35
CA PHE A 205 3.23 -5.91 -13.57
C PHE A 205 3.60 -7.25 -14.22
N ASN A 206 2.63 -8.14 -14.37
CA ASN A 206 2.76 -9.39 -15.11
C ASN A 206 2.32 -9.17 -16.57
N ASP A 207 3.27 -9.17 -17.52
CA ASP A 207 2.95 -9.00 -18.94
C ASP A 207 2.51 -10.30 -19.65
N LYS A 208 2.31 -11.38 -18.86
CA LYS A 208 2.03 -12.77 -19.25
C LYS A 208 3.24 -13.57 -19.72
N LYS A 209 4.41 -12.96 -19.83
CA LYS A 209 5.70 -13.63 -20.06
C LYS A 209 6.57 -13.46 -18.81
N ASP A 210 6.80 -12.22 -18.42
CA ASP A 210 7.67 -11.79 -17.34
C ASP A 210 6.89 -10.99 -16.28
N VAL A 211 7.40 -11.02 -15.05
CA VAL A 211 6.92 -10.19 -13.95
C VAL A 211 7.92 -9.06 -13.72
N HIS A 212 7.42 -7.83 -13.90
CA HIS A 212 8.19 -6.60 -13.78
C HIS A 212 7.91 -5.97 -12.42
N ILE A 213 8.88 -5.94 -11.52
CA ILE A 213 8.80 -5.11 -10.31
C ILE A 213 8.99 -3.65 -10.73
N LEU A 214 8.08 -2.78 -10.30
CA LEU A 214 7.99 -1.38 -10.74
C LEU A 214 8.36 -0.38 -9.64
N ALA A 215 8.06 -0.69 -8.39
CA ALA A 215 8.42 0.11 -7.22
C ALA A 215 8.42 -0.79 -5.97
N ILE A 216 9.29 -0.47 -5.01
CA ILE A 216 9.41 -1.17 -3.73
C ILE A 216 9.44 -0.12 -2.61
N ALA A 217 8.55 -0.25 -1.64
CA ALA A 217 8.52 0.59 -0.46
C ALA A 217 8.44 -0.27 0.80
N GLN A 218 9.28 0.00 1.80
CA GLN A 218 9.14 -0.59 3.12
C GLN A 218 8.26 0.31 3.97
N LYS A 219 7.18 -0.25 4.51
CA LYS A 219 6.34 0.42 5.50
C LYS A 219 6.81 0.05 6.90
N PHE A 220 6.63 0.97 7.84
CA PHE A 220 6.91 0.79 9.25
C PHE A 220 5.71 1.21 10.08
N GLY A 221 5.33 0.35 11.03
CA GLY A 221 4.24 0.60 11.96
C GLY A 221 4.64 1.38 13.20
N ARG A 222 3.73 1.46 14.18
CA ARG A 222 3.86 2.25 15.42
C ARG A 222 3.46 1.48 16.67
N GLY A 223 3.65 0.16 16.66
CA GLY A 223 3.18 -0.75 17.71
C GLY A 223 1.70 -1.12 17.64
N ALA A 224 0.96 -0.59 16.66
CA ALA A 224 -0.43 -0.92 16.40
C ALA A 224 -0.59 -2.24 15.61
N VAL A 225 -1.84 -2.63 15.35
CA VAL A 225 -2.17 -3.85 14.59
C VAL A 225 -1.71 -3.80 13.13
N SER A 226 -1.56 -2.60 12.56
CA SER A 226 -1.21 -2.37 11.17
C SER A 226 -0.17 -1.25 11.03
N ASP A 227 0.65 -1.35 9.99
CA ASP A 227 1.65 -0.38 9.56
C ASP A 227 1.08 0.67 8.58
N GLN A 228 -0.24 0.71 8.42
CA GLN A 228 -0.92 1.72 7.63
C GLN A 228 -0.85 3.08 8.32
N MET A 229 -0.93 4.14 7.52
CA MET A 229 -0.84 5.51 8.01
C MET A 229 -1.96 5.91 8.98
N SER A 230 -3.14 5.30 8.86
CA SER A 230 -4.25 5.45 9.82
C SER A 230 -3.85 5.06 11.25
N PHE A 231 -2.81 4.26 11.42
CA PHE A 231 -2.22 3.86 12.69
C PHE A 231 -0.87 4.56 12.97
N GLY A 232 -0.58 5.65 12.27
CA GLY A 232 0.67 6.41 12.37
C GLY A 232 1.85 5.80 11.60
N GLY A 233 1.60 4.77 10.78
CA GLY A 233 2.64 4.17 9.94
C GLY A 233 3.15 5.11 8.85
N PHE A 234 4.37 4.88 8.42
CA PHE A 234 5.06 5.65 7.38
C PHE A 234 5.88 4.70 6.50
N TYR A 235 6.51 5.19 5.43
CA TYR A 235 7.32 4.34 4.56
C TYR A 235 8.63 5.01 4.13
N THR A 236 9.57 4.19 3.67
CA THR A 236 10.71 4.62 2.85
C THR A 236 10.73 3.81 1.57
N MET A 237 11.19 4.42 0.48
CA MET A 237 11.41 3.71 -0.77
C MET A 237 12.68 2.85 -0.66
N LEU A 238 12.67 1.70 -1.32
CA LEU A 238 13.84 0.81 -1.41
C LEU A 238 14.44 0.85 -2.80
N ASP A 239 15.76 0.73 -2.89
CA ASP A 239 16.45 0.47 -4.14
C ASP A 239 16.26 -0.99 -4.61
N ASP A 240 16.86 -1.34 -5.76
CA ASP A 240 16.76 -2.71 -6.28
C ASP A 240 17.51 -3.76 -5.42
N ASN A 241 18.34 -3.36 -4.46
CA ASN A 241 18.96 -4.29 -3.52
C ASN A 241 18.17 -4.40 -2.21
N GLY A 242 17.06 -3.67 -2.06
CA GLY A 242 16.24 -3.66 -0.85
C GLY A 242 16.76 -2.71 0.23
N ARG A 243 17.69 -1.81 -0.10
CA ARG A 243 18.21 -0.81 0.85
C ARG A 243 17.30 0.41 0.86
N ALA A 244 17.01 0.94 2.05
CA ALA A 244 16.32 2.22 2.18
C ALA A 244 17.11 3.35 1.50
N ILE A 245 16.43 4.16 0.70
CA ILE A 245 17.07 5.25 -0.06
C ILE A 245 17.09 6.58 0.70
N GLY A 246 16.58 6.61 1.92
CA GLY A 246 16.54 7.81 2.77
C GLY A 246 15.66 7.63 4.01
N ALA A 247 15.37 8.75 4.67
CA ALA A 247 14.45 8.81 5.79
C ALA A 247 13.03 8.37 5.39
N GLY A 248 12.24 7.96 6.38
CA GLY A 248 10.83 7.63 6.17
C GLY A 248 9.96 8.89 6.09
N TYR A 249 8.81 8.80 5.44
CA TYR A 249 7.85 9.89 5.36
C TYR A 249 6.41 9.38 5.19
N ASP A 250 5.44 10.25 5.48
CA ASP A 250 4.00 10.01 5.31
C ASP A 250 3.36 11.07 4.38
N SER A 251 2.04 10.97 4.16
CA SER A 251 1.28 11.92 3.32
C SER A 251 0.80 13.17 4.09
N HIS A 252 1.37 13.45 5.26
CA HIS A 252 1.09 14.62 6.08
C HIS A 252 2.35 15.46 6.32
N GLY A 253 3.38 15.25 5.49
CA GLY A 253 4.62 16.02 5.52
C GLY A 253 5.56 15.65 6.66
N HIS A 254 5.26 14.61 7.46
CA HIS A 254 6.18 14.18 8.50
C HIS A 254 7.36 13.42 7.88
N VAL A 255 8.56 13.73 8.37
CA VAL A 255 9.81 13.08 7.97
C VAL A 255 10.42 12.43 9.20
N HIS A 256 10.84 11.17 9.04
CA HIS A 256 11.33 10.31 10.09
C HIS A 256 12.73 9.80 9.74
N GLU A 257 13.77 10.54 10.16
CA GLU A 257 15.16 10.06 10.06
C GLU A 257 15.38 8.79 10.88
N LYS A 258 14.69 8.70 12.03
CA LYS A 258 14.67 7.55 12.92
C LYS A 258 13.23 7.13 13.16
N HIS A 259 13.02 5.83 13.38
CA HIS A 259 11.73 5.30 13.81
C HIS A 259 11.35 5.92 15.17
N PRO A 260 10.21 6.64 15.28
CA PRO A 260 9.94 7.41 16.49
C PRO A 260 9.75 6.63 17.80
N ASP A 261 9.49 5.30 17.79
CA ASP A 261 9.39 4.50 19.04
C ASP A 261 10.72 3.85 19.43
N THR A 262 11.51 3.42 18.44
CA THR A 262 12.68 2.55 18.67
C THR A 262 14.00 3.28 18.45
N GLY A 263 13.95 4.46 17.81
CA GLY A 263 15.15 5.23 17.45
C GLY A 263 15.96 4.63 16.30
N PHE A 264 15.48 3.56 15.66
CA PHE A 264 16.17 2.90 14.55
C PHE A 264 16.38 3.88 13.37
N PRO A 265 17.62 4.10 12.89
CA PRO A 265 17.85 4.98 11.74
C PRO A 265 17.27 4.39 10.45
N ILE A 266 16.28 5.05 9.85
CA ILE A 266 15.52 4.47 8.73
C ILE A 266 16.39 4.24 7.50
N ALA A 267 17.35 5.13 7.24
CA ALA A 267 18.29 5.01 6.12
C ALA A 267 19.27 3.82 6.25
N ASP A 268 19.38 3.20 7.43
CA ASP A 268 20.20 2.02 7.66
C ASP A 268 19.43 0.71 7.40
N PHE A 269 18.12 0.79 7.12
CA PHE A 269 17.31 -0.40 6.87
C PHE A 269 17.71 -1.10 5.56
N GLN A 270 17.85 -2.42 5.65
CA GLN A 270 18.06 -3.35 4.55
C GLN A 270 16.98 -4.43 4.65
N LEU A 271 16.22 -4.63 3.57
CA LEU A 271 15.26 -5.71 3.49
C LEU A 271 16.01 -7.06 3.39
N PRO A 272 15.82 -7.99 4.33
CA PRO A 272 16.40 -9.33 4.24
C PRO A 272 15.79 -10.12 3.06
N PHE A 273 16.55 -11.11 2.56
CA PHE A 273 16.08 -12.06 1.52
C PHE A 273 15.55 -11.40 0.24
N MET A 274 16.17 -10.31 -0.23
CA MET A 274 15.69 -9.57 -1.40
C MET A 274 15.62 -10.44 -2.68
N ALA A 275 16.53 -11.39 -2.86
CA ALA A 275 16.52 -12.30 -4.01
C ALA A 275 15.29 -13.24 -3.96
N GLU A 276 15.00 -13.80 -2.79
CA GLU A 276 13.85 -14.65 -2.53
C GLU A 276 12.54 -13.86 -2.63
N VAL A 277 12.51 -12.61 -2.17
CA VAL A 277 11.38 -11.69 -2.36
C VAL A 277 11.08 -11.49 -3.84
N ARG A 278 12.10 -11.31 -4.69
CA ARG A 278 11.90 -11.18 -6.15
C ARG A 278 11.33 -12.44 -6.76
N ALA A 279 11.87 -13.60 -6.43
CA ALA A 279 11.36 -14.90 -6.90
C ALA A 279 9.92 -15.13 -6.44
N PHE A 280 9.63 -14.81 -5.17
CA PHE A 280 8.30 -14.94 -4.59
C PHE A 280 7.26 -14.06 -5.30
N ILE A 281 7.60 -12.81 -5.62
CA ILE A 281 6.70 -11.92 -6.37
C ILE A 281 6.45 -12.42 -7.80
N ASP A 282 7.46 -13.01 -8.46
CA ASP A 282 7.25 -13.64 -9.77
C ASP A 282 6.21 -14.77 -9.69
N GLU A 283 6.31 -15.64 -8.69
CA GLU A 283 5.35 -16.73 -8.49
C GLU A 283 3.94 -16.22 -8.14
N VAL A 284 3.84 -15.28 -7.20
CA VAL A 284 2.56 -14.74 -6.72
C VAL A 284 1.82 -13.97 -7.82
N ALA A 285 2.54 -13.15 -8.61
CA ALA A 285 1.95 -12.35 -9.68
C ALA A 285 1.41 -13.18 -10.86
N ARG A 286 1.79 -14.47 -10.93
CA ARG A 286 1.31 -15.42 -11.96
C ARG A 286 0.07 -16.19 -11.54
N VAL A 287 -0.35 -16.11 -10.28
CA VAL A 287 -1.50 -16.86 -9.76
C VAL A 287 -2.80 -16.43 -10.43
N VAL A 288 -3.03 -15.13 -10.60
CA VAL A 288 -4.23 -14.58 -11.26
C VAL A 288 -3.81 -13.73 -12.46
N PRO A 289 -3.46 -14.34 -13.61
CA PRO A 289 -2.90 -13.64 -14.77
C PRO A 289 -3.87 -12.63 -15.43
N GLU A 290 -5.15 -12.66 -15.08
CA GLU A 290 -6.17 -11.69 -15.49
C GLU A 290 -6.11 -10.37 -14.71
N VAL A 291 -5.36 -10.35 -13.60
CA VAL A 291 -5.06 -9.15 -12.81
C VAL A 291 -3.56 -8.90 -12.86
N GLN A 292 -3.15 -8.14 -13.87
CA GLN A 292 -1.75 -8.02 -14.25
C GLN A 292 -0.99 -6.96 -13.47
N TYR A 293 -1.66 -5.92 -12.95
CA TYR A 293 -1.04 -4.81 -12.22
C TYR A 293 -1.51 -4.81 -10.77
N VAL A 294 -0.60 -5.12 -9.84
CA VAL A 294 -0.94 -5.36 -8.42
C VAL A 294 0.11 -4.74 -7.50
N GLY A 295 -0.34 -4.14 -6.41
CA GLY A 295 0.48 -3.79 -5.25
C GLY A 295 0.44 -4.92 -4.23
N TRP A 296 1.52 -5.68 -4.11
CA TRP A 296 1.65 -6.80 -3.17
C TRP A 296 2.21 -6.33 -1.84
N ASP A 297 1.57 -6.69 -0.73
CA ASP A 297 2.17 -6.53 0.60
C ASP A 297 2.75 -7.86 1.06
N VAL A 298 4.06 -7.85 1.23
CA VAL A 298 4.87 -9.00 1.63
C VAL A 298 5.50 -8.71 2.98
N VAL A 299 5.65 -9.74 3.81
CA VAL A 299 6.46 -9.67 5.02
C VAL A 299 7.56 -10.70 4.89
N VAL A 300 8.79 -10.31 5.21
CA VAL A 300 9.88 -11.28 5.27
C VAL A 300 9.86 -11.93 6.65
N SER A 301 9.62 -13.24 6.71
CA SER A 301 9.70 -14.03 7.94
C SER A 301 11.13 -14.55 8.15
N PRO A 302 11.43 -15.21 9.29
CA PRO A 302 12.69 -15.93 9.48
C PRO A 302 13.02 -16.94 8.37
N ASP A 303 11.99 -17.49 7.70
CA ASP A 303 12.11 -18.56 6.69
C ASP A 303 11.82 -18.07 5.26
N GLY A 304 11.83 -16.75 5.04
CA GLY A 304 11.62 -16.10 3.75
C GLY A 304 10.29 -15.33 3.62
N PRO A 305 9.98 -14.84 2.41
CA PRO A 305 8.81 -13.99 2.20
C PRO A 305 7.48 -14.74 2.37
N VAL A 306 6.51 -14.07 3.00
CA VAL A 306 5.12 -14.50 3.12
C VAL A 306 4.18 -13.39 2.63
N LEU A 307 3.06 -13.80 2.04
CA LEU A 307 2.10 -12.87 1.45
C LEU A 307 1.07 -12.42 2.49
N VAL A 308 0.85 -11.11 2.60
CA VAL A 308 -0.18 -10.53 3.48
C VAL A 308 -1.45 -10.24 2.69
N GLU A 309 -1.33 -9.44 1.64
CA GLU A 309 -2.45 -9.03 0.78
C GLU A 309 -1.96 -8.67 -0.63
N GLY A 310 -2.89 -8.62 -1.59
CA GLY A 310 -2.67 -8.11 -2.93
C GLY A 310 -3.71 -7.04 -3.26
N ASN A 311 -3.26 -5.92 -3.80
CA ASN A 311 -4.10 -4.78 -4.11
C ASN A 311 -4.17 -4.56 -5.62
N TRP A 312 -5.30 -4.93 -6.26
CA TRP A 312 -5.51 -4.67 -7.69
C TRP A 312 -5.57 -3.17 -8.00
N GLY A 313 -6.05 -2.36 -7.06
CA GLY A 313 -5.82 -0.92 -7.02
C GLY A 313 -4.47 -0.62 -6.38
N ALA A 314 -3.37 -0.87 -7.09
CA ALA A 314 -2.01 -0.92 -6.52
C ALA A 314 -1.59 0.29 -5.66
N GLY A 315 -2.20 1.45 -5.88
CA GLY A 315 -1.80 2.71 -5.25
C GLY A 315 -0.53 3.27 -5.90
N VAL A 316 0.12 4.21 -5.22
CA VAL A 316 1.42 4.75 -5.62
C VAL A 316 2.29 4.95 -4.39
N TYR A 317 3.54 4.55 -4.51
CA TYR A 317 4.61 4.91 -3.60
C TYR A 317 5.72 5.51 -4.46
N GLU A 318 6.16 6.71 -4.12
CA GLU A 318 7.13 7.48 -4.90
C GLU A 318 8.06 8.24 -3.98
N ASN A 319 9.17 8.68 -4.56
CA ASN A 319 10.18 9.46 -3.85
C ASN A 319 9.61 10.81 -3.39
N LYS A 320 10.04 11.28 -2.22
CA LYS A 320 9.86 12.67 -1.78
C LYS A 320 11.18 13.44 -1.96
N PRO A 321 11.33 14.28 -3.00
CA PRO A 321 12.59 14.93 -3.36
C PRO A 321 13.26 15.71 -2.24
N SER A 322 12.49 16.38 -1.38
CA SER A 322 13.02 17.12 -0.22
C SER A 322 13.63 16.21 0.85
N VAL A 323 13.26 14.93 0.87
CA VAL A 323 13.72 13.94 1.86
C VAL A 323 14.87 13.10 1.32
N THR A 324 14.72 12.58 0.10
CA THR A 324 15.68 11.62 -0.47
C THR A 324 16.74 12.30 -1.35
N GLY A 325 16.53 13.57 -1.74
CA GLY A 325 17.32 14.25 -2.76
C GLY A 325 17.10 13.71 -4.18
N ILE A 326 16.30 12.67 -4.36
CA ILE A 326 16.01 12.07 -5.66
C ILE A 326 14.86 12.81 -6.31
N ARG A 327 15.17 13.48 -7.42
CA ARG A 327 14.24 14.37 -8.14
C ARG A 327 13.51 13.71 -9.30
N THR A 328 13.65 12.40 -9.44
CA THR A 328 12.97 11.59 -10.46
C THR A 328 12.15 10.48 -9.82
N GLY A 329 11.00 10.18 -10.43
CA GLY A 329 10.14 9.08 -10.01
C GLY A 329 10.28 7.82 -10.87
N HIS A 330 9.38 6.88 -10.63
CA HIS A 330 9.40 5.53 -11.19
C HIS A 330 8.66 5.38 -12.52
N LYS A 331 7.91 6.39 -13.00
CA LYS A 331 7.09 6.30 -14.22
C LYS A 331 7.84 5.83 -15.47
N PRO A 332 9.12 6.18 -15.71
CA PRO A 332 9.88 5.59 -16.83
C PRO A 332 9.95 4.06 -16.77
N ARG A 333 10.13 3.47 -15.57
CA ARG A 333 10.14 2.01 -15.36
C ARG A 333 8.77 1.40 -15.68
N TYR A 334 7.69 2.05 -15.25
CA TYR A 334 6.32 1.64 -15.59
C TYR A 334 6.08 1.68 -17.10
N ARG A 335 6.53 2.73 -17.79
CA ARG A 335 6.41 2.83 -19.25
C ARG A 335 7.19 1.75 -19.98
N SER A 336 8.39 1.44 -19.51
CA SER A 336 9.22 0.38 -20.10
C SER A 336 8.55 -0.99 -20.00
N ALA A 337 7.90 -1.30 -18.88
CA ALA A 337 7.24 -2.58 -18.65
C ALA A 337 5.86 -2.68 -19.30
N ILE A 338 5.07 -1.60 -19.29
CA ILE A 338 3.64 -1.62 -19.65
C ILE A 338 3.37 -1.07 -21.06
N GLY A 339 4.17 -0.09 -21.52
CA GLY A 339 4.05 0.52 -22.84
C GLY A 339 2.90 1.52 -23.00
N PHE A 340 2.91 2.63 -22.25
CA PHE A 340 1.89 3.69 -22.31
C PHE A 340 2.41 5.14 -22.39
#